data_AF-A0AA86SF11-F1
#
_entry.id   AF-A0AA86SF11-F1
#
_cell.length_a   1.000
_cell.length_b   1.000
_cell.length_c   1.000
_cell.angle_alpha   90.00
_cell.angle_beta   90.00
_cell.angle_gamma   90.00
#
_symmetry.space_group_name_H-M   'P 1'
#
loop_
_entity.id
_entity.type
_entity.pdbx_description
1 polymer ?
#
loop_
_entity_poly.entity_id
_entity_poly.type
_entity_poly.pdbx_seq_one_letter_code
_entity_poly.pdbx_strand_id
1 'polypeptide(L)'
;MSHQEQALVSLLSQLALSFDGAVLGFALAYAALRTLFKFSATSTALRKLRRAPYLSVSDLRSLLADTPSEADSNSDGGTIVIVRGTVDAKSAVDGSWKTLRPGVLVSRESGDKGVILQRTQTCIYNEWKGLFGWTSDLRAIFARSWRQQESTSLRKVPFVLIDVGRRPSTEYVVINMDGSRHPLPLTTVYHKLQPINASPYTFLQALFGHEYPVGLLDEEKILPLGKDITAVGLCSLNNGIAEIKSCKDLPYFLSDLSKDQMILDLSIKTKILFWGGIALGSMSVGILGYAVVRNWNKWKQWKLQRQLQQQRQAVSDVEPQVDDEIEDVPDGQLCVICLMRRRRSVFIPCGHLVCCQGCAISVEREVAPKCPVCRQEIRNSVRIFES
;
A
#
# COMPACT_ATOMS: atom_id res chain seq x y z
N MET A 1 6.27 -20.47 14.98
CA MET A 1 5.70 -19.94 13.74
C MET A 1 4.21 -20.24 13.76
N SER A 2 3.37 -19.21 13.78
CA SER A 2 1.93 -19.37 14.01
C SER A 2 1.24 -19.88 12.74
N HIS A 3 0.13 -20.62 12.89
CA HIS A 3 -0.68 -21.12 11.76
C HIS A 3 -1.14 -19.99 10.80
N GLN A 4 -1.18 -18.73 11.29
CA GLN A 4 -1.45 -17.54 10.48
C GLN A 4 -0.30 -17.18 9.53
N GLU A 5 0.95 -17.40 9.92
CA GLU A 5 2.11 -17.10 9.08
C GLU A 5 2.17 -18.07 7.89
N GLN A 6 1.81 -19.34 8.09
CA GLN A 6 1.78 -20.33 7.01
C GLN A 6 0.67 -20.04 5.98
N ALA A 7 -0.52 -19.64 6.43
CA ALA A 7 -1.63 -19.27 5.55
C ALA A 7 -1.37 -17.98 4.76
N LEU A 8 -0.72 -16.98 5.39
CA LEU A 8 -0.28 -15.76 4.71
C LEU A 8 0.79 -16.05 3.66
N VAL A 9 1.74 -16.93 3.96
CA VAL A 9 2.79 -17.33 3.01
C VAL A 9 2.21 -18.11 1.84
N SER A 10 1.22 -19.00 2.04
CA SER A 10 0.57 -19.72 0.95
C SER A 10 -0.32 -18.83 0.07
N LEU A 11 -0.93 -17.79 0.64
CA LEU A 11 -1.72 -16.83 -0.12
C LEU A 11 -0.84 -15.83 -0.88
N LEU A 12 0.25 -15.36 -0.25
CA LEU A 12 1.25 -14.56 -0.94
C LEU A 12 1.89 -15.35 -2.09
N SER A 13 2.12 -16.65 -1.92
CA SER A 13 2.65 -17.49 -3.00
C SER A 13 1.63 -17.74 -4.11
N GLN A 14 0.34 -17.93 -3.81
CA GLN A 14 -0.70 -18.07 -4.83
C GLN A 14 -0.99 -16.76 -5.57
N LEU A 15 -0.98 -15.62 -4.88
CA LEU A 15 -1.08 -14.29 -5.52
C LEU A 15 0.16 -13.93 -6.34
N ALA A 16 1.35 -14.37 -5.91
CA ALA A 16 2.59 -14.24 -6.67
C ALA A 16 2.57 -15.04 -7.98
N LEU A 17 1.82 -16.15 -8.00
CA LEU A 17 1.70 -17.03 -9.16
C LEU A 17 0.53 -16.65 -10.09
N SER A 18 -0.52 -15.99 -9.57
CA SER A 18 -1.71 -15.62 -10.35
C SER A 18 -1.59 -14.28 -11.08
N PHE A 19 -0.80 -13.34 -10.55
CA PHE A 19 -0.45 -12.11 -11.25
C PHE A 19 0.91 -12.23 -11.95
N ASP A 20 1.06 -11.60 -13.12
CA ASP A 20 2.39 -11.35 -13.70
C ASP A 20 3.24 -10.73 -12.59
N GLY A 21 4.26 -11.45 -12.10
CA GLY A 21 4.99 -11.14 -10.86
C GLY A 21 5.51 -9.69 -10.73
N ALA A 22 5.48 -8.90 -11.81
CA ALA A 22 5.61 -7.45 -11.81
C ALA A 22 4.71 -6.74 -10.78
N VAL A 23 3.42 -7.09 -10.66
CA VAL A 23 2.51 -6.41 -9.70
C VAL A 23 2.97 -6.62 -8.26
N LEU A 24 3.33 -7.85 -7.92
CA LEU A 24 3.91 -8.17 -6.62
C LEU A 24 5.25 -7.44 -6.41
N GLY A 25 6.09 -7.41 -7.45
CA GLY A 25 7.35 -6.68 -7.45
C GLY A 25 7.18 -5.19 -7.13
N PHE A 26 6.19 -4.52 -7.74
CA PHE A 26 5.85 -3.12 -7.46
C PHE A 26 5.25 -2.92 -6.06
N ALA A 27 4.38 -3.82 -5.60
CA ALA A 27 3.82 -3.76 -4.24
C ALA A 27 4.93 -3.87 -3.18
N LEU A 28 5.88 -4.78 -3.37
CA LEU A 28 7.06 -4.93 -2.51
C LEU A 28 8.00 -3.73 -2.60
N ALA A 29 8.18 -3.14 -3.79
CA ALA A 29 8.96 -1.92 -3.96
C ALA A 29 8.35 -0.76 -3.15
N TYR A 30 7.03 -0.59 -3.23
CA TYR A 30 6.32 0.42 -2.47
C TYR A 30 6.42 0.18 -0.95
N ALA A 31 6.28 -1.08 -0.52
CA ALA A 31 6.48 -1.45 0.88
C ALA A 31 7.91 -1.12 1.35
N ALA A 32 8.93 -1.42 0.56
CA ALA A 32 10.33 -1.10 0.84
C ALA A 32 10.58 0.43 0.90
N LEU A 33 9.98 1.21 0.00
CA LEU A 33 10.05 2.68 0.09
C LEU A 33 9.41 3.20 1.38
N ARG A 34 8.25 2.66 1.76
CA ARG A 34 7.57 3.06 3.00
C ARG A 34 8.37 2.68 4.26
N THR A 35 9.06 1.54 4.26
CA THR A 35 9.95 1.17 5.37
C THR A 35 11.18 2.07 5.42
N LEU A 36 11.74 2.49 4.29
CA LEU A 36 12.83 3.48 4.22
C LEU A 36 12.44 4.85 4.77
N PHE A 37 11.25 5.37 4.41
CA PHE A 37 10.75 6.62 4.99
C PHE A 37 10.55 6.52 6.50
N LYS A 38 9.96 5.42 6.98
CA LYS A 38 9.82 5.17 8.43
C LYS A 38 11.17 5.06 9.12
N PHE A 39 12.13 4.33 8.53
CA PHE A 39 13.49 4.20 9.03
C PHE A 39 14.15 5.57 9.18
N SER A 40 14.07 6.41 8.15
CA SER A 40 14.61 7.77 8.16
C SER A 40 14.03 8.57 9.34
N ALA A 41 12.70 8.62 9.46
CA ALA A 41 12.02 9.32 10.55
C ALA A 41 12.38 8.75 11.95
N THR A 42 12.47 7.43 12.12
CA THR A 42 12.89 6.84 13.40
C THR A 42 14.36 7.10 13.72
N SER A 43 15.22 7.15 12.70
CA SER A 43 16.66 7.40 12.87
C SER A 43 16.94 8.86 13.24
N THR A 44 16.20 9.81 12.67
CA THR A 44 16.27 11.23 13.04
C THR A 44 15.75 11.45 14.45
N ALA A 45 14.62 10.81 14.80
CA ALA A 45 14.09 10.82 16.17
C ALA A 45 15.09 10.25 17.18
N LEU A 46 15.73 9.10 16.89
CA LEU A 46 16.75 8.50 17.75
C LEU A 46 17.96 9.43 17.93
N ARG A 47 18.41 10.11 16.87
CA ARG A 47 19.51 11.08 16.96
C ARG A 47 19.13 12.28 17.82
N LYS A 48 17.91 12.81 17.66
CA LYS A 48 17.39 13.91 18.49
C LYS A 48 17.29 13.49 19.96
N LEU A 49 16.75 12.29 20.24
CA LEU A 49 16.61 11.76 21.59
C LEU A 49 17.96 11.52 22.28
N ARG A 50 18.98 11.04 21.53
CA ARG A 50 20.34 10.85 22.07
C ARG A 50 21.00 12.17 22.46
N ARG A 51 20.78 13.23 21.67
CA ARG A 51 21.34 14.57 21.92
C ARG A 51 20.60 15.33 23.03
N ALA A 52 19.32 15.03 23.25
CA ALA A 52 18.52 15.74 24.24
C ALA A 52 19.09 15.53 25.67
N PRO A 53 19.27 16.60 26.45
CA PRO A 53 19.71 16.48 27.84
C PRO A 53 18.61 15.80 28.67
N TYR A 54 19.06 14.98 29.64
CA TYR A 54 18.20 14.41 30.67
C TYR A 54 18.33 15.29 31.91
N LEU A 55 17.23 15.88 32.36
CA LEU A 55 17.23 16.86 33.43
C LEU A 55 16.22 16.51 34.51
N SER A 56 16.56 16.84 35.76
CA SER A 56 15.58 16.87 36.84
C SER A 56 14.65 18.08 36.66
N VAL A 57 13.51 18.07 37.36
CA VAL A 57 12.58 19.22 37.35
C VAL A 57 13.25 20.50 37.85
N SER A 58 14.18 20.40 38.81
CA SER A 58 14.90 21.54 39.38
C SER A 58 15.95 22.13 38.45
N ASP A 59 16.72 21.29 37.76
CA ASP A 59 17.77 21.74 36.84
C ASP A 59 17.21 22.32 35.53
N LEU A 60 15.91 22.18 35.31
CA LEU A 60 15.28 22.65 34.10
C LEU A 60 15.15 24.18 34.07
N ARG A 61 14.92 24.80 35.24
CA ARG A 61 14.81 26.26 35.34
C ARG A 61 16.14 26.96 35.12
N SER A 62 17.25 26.40 35.63
CA SER A 62 18.59 26.96 35.42
C SER A 62 18.97 26.95 33.93
N LEU A 63 18.70 25.85 33.23
CA LEU A 63 18.97 25.78 31.78
C LEU A 63 18.12 26.72 30.94
N LEU A 64 16.87 26.99 31.35
CA LEU A 64 16.04 27.98 30.67
C LEU A 64 16.43 29.43 31.00
N ALA A 65 16.95 29.68 32.20
CA ALA A 65 17.44 31.01 32.60
C ALA A 65 18.70 31.41 31.82
N ASP A 66 19.52 30.43 31.40
CA ASP A 66 20.74 30.65 30.61
C ASP A 66 20.47 30.88 29.11
N THR A 67 19.30 30.48 28.59
CA THR A 67 18.86 30.79 27.22
C THR A 67 18.00 32.05 27.20
N PRO A 68 18.54 33.23 26.83
CA PRO A 68 17.73 34.44 26.75
C PRO A 68 16.65 34.28 25.69
N SER A 69 15.46 34.76 26.04
CA SER A 69 14.24 34.77 25.26
C SER A 69 14.34 35.63 24.00
N GLU A 70 15.05 35.14 22.99
CA GLU A 70 15.03 35.64 21.62
C GLU A 70 14.69 34.46 20.70
N ALA A 71 13.43 34.04 20.72
CA ALA A 71 12.91 33.12 19.73
C ALA A 71 11.54 33.62 19.30
N ASP A 72 11.57 34.42 18.24
CA ASP A 72 10.45 34.75 17.38
C ASP A 72 9.48 33.59 17.23
N SER A 73 8.19 33.95 17.28
CA SER A 73 7.01 33.12 17.21
C SER A 73 6.80 32.36 15.88
N ASN A 74 7.88 31.99 15.17
CA ASN A 74 7.79 31.31 13.88
C ASN A 74 8.91 30.30 13.59
N SER A 75 9.77 29.97 14.55
CA SER A 75 10.64 28.80 14.44
C SER A 75 10.21 27.71 15.42
N ASP A 76 9.92 26.51 14.90
CA ASP A 76 9.59 25.28 15.66
C ASP A 76 10.82 24.74 16.44
N GLY A 77 11.72 25.64 16.84
CA GLY A 77 13.08 25.38 17.31
C GLY A 77 13.25 25.49 18.82
N GLY A 78 12.28 25.01 19.60
CA GLY A 78 12.45 24.88 21.05
C GLY A 78 13.53 23.85 21.41
N THR A 79 14.19 24.02 22.55
CA THR A 79 15.13 23.02 23.07
C THR A 79 14.35 21.75 23.46
N ILE A 80 14.72 20.62 22.87
CA ILE A 80 14.15 19.32 23.22
C ILE A 80 14.75 18.87 24.55
N VAL A 81 13.91 18.61 25.54
CA VAL A 81 14.30 18.21 26.88
C VAL A 81 13.60 16.90 27.26
N ILE A 82 14.29 16.08 28.06
CA ILE A 82 13.75 14.86 28.66
C ILE A 82 13.72 15.06 30.18
N VAL A 83 12.54 14.95 30.78
CA VAL A 83 12.33 15.10 32.23
C VAL A 83 11.61 13.89 32.78
N ARG A 84 12.10 13.36 33.89
CA ARG A 84 11.40 12.31 34.64
C ARG A 84 10.79 12.93 35.89
N GLY A 85 9.52 12.63 36.16
CA GLY A 85 8.83 13.16 37.32
C GLY A 85 7.63 12.32 37.74
N THR A 86 7.16 12.58 38.94
CA THR A 86 5.92 12.03 39.50
C THR A 86 4.74 12.88 39.04
N VAL A 87 3.67 12.23 38.60
CA VAL A 87 2.43 12.90 38.17
C VAL A 87 1.68 13.44 39.36
N ASP A 88 1.35 14.73 39.36
CA ASP A 88 0.46 15.34 40.34
C ASP A 88 -0.57 16.28 39.68
N ALA A 89 -1.69 16.49 40.34
CA ALA A 89 -2.72 17.40 39.87
C ALA A 89 -2.27 18.85 40.04
N LYS A 90 -2.50 19.71 39.03
CA LYS A 90 -2.13 21.14 39.13
C LYS A 90 -2.81 21.82 40.32
N SER A 91 -4.06 21.44 40.62
CA SER A 91 -4.81 21.98 41.76
C SER A 91 -4.22 21.63 43.12
N ALA A 92 -3.49 20.51 43.24
CA ALA A 92 -2.85 20.10 44.50
C ALA A 92 -1.66 21.01 44.84
N VAL A 93 -0.99 21.54 43.81
CA VAL A 93 0.20 22.38 43.95
C VAL A 93 -0.14 23.87 44.05
N ASP A 94 -1.13 24.36 43.29
CA ASP A 94 -1.50 25.79 43.29
C ASP A 94 -2.25 26.25 44.55
N GLY A 95 -2.67 25.33 45.44
CA GLY A 95 -3.33 25.66 46.71
C GLY A 95 -4.59 26.54 46.61
N SER A 96 -5.07 26.82 45.41
CA SER A 96 -6.12 27.79 45.13
C SER A 96 -7.48 27.09 45.19
N TRP A 97 -8.17 27.29 46.31
CA TRP A 97 -9.51 26.73 46.59
C TRP A 97 -10.61 27.33 45.68
N LYS A 98 -10.28 28.17 44.69
CA LYS A 98 -11.22 28.90 43.84
C LYS A 98 -11.70 28.12 42.60
N THR A 99 -11.12 26.95 42.30
CA THR A 99 -11.56 26.12 41.16
C THR A 99 -12.60 25.09 41.61
N LEU A 100 -13.88 25.37 41.34
CA LEU A 100 -15.04 24.48 41.58
C LEU A 100 -15.02 23.16 40.77
N ARG A 101 -13.95 22.87 40.03
CA ARG A 101 -13.76 21.59 39.33
C ARG A 101 -12.82 20.71 40.15
N PRO A 102 -13.16 19.43 40.41
CA PRO A 102 -12.21 18.51 41.01
C PRO A 102 -11.00 18.42 40.09
N GLY A 103 -9.82 18.84 40.57
CA GLY A 103 -8.57 18.77 39.80
C GLY A 103 -8.03 17.35 39.61
N VAL A 104 -8.86 16.36 39.92
CA VAL A 104 -8.58 14.93 39.83
C VAL A 104 -9.80 14.26 39.22
N LEU A 105 -9.60 13.50 38.15
CA LEU A 105 -10.63 12.65 37.57
C LEU A 105 -10.75 11.38 38.39
N VAL A 106 -11.97 10.92 38.60
CA VAL A 106 -12.28 9.68 39.32
C VAL A 106 -12.91 8.72 38.33
N SER A 107 -12.39 7.49 38.24
CA SER A 107 -13.06 6.42 37.49
C SER A 107 -14.43 6.18 38.10
N ARG A 108 -15.46 6.06 37.24
CA ARG A 108 -16.84 5.86 37.70
C ARG A 108 -17.01 4.51 38.40
N GLU A 109 -16.29 3.50 37.94
CA GLU A 109 -16.48 2.12 38.34
C GLU A 109 -15.47 1.68 39.41
N SER A 110 -14.19 2.07 39.30
CA SER A 110 -13.18 1.67 40.29
C SER A 110 -13.02 2.67 41.43
N GLY A 111 -13.40 3.94 41.23
CA GLY A 111 -13.14 5.02 42.19
C GLY A 111 -11.69 5.51 42.19
N ASP A 112 -10.83 5.01 41.30
CA ASP A 112 -9.43 5.43 41.25
C ASP A 112 -9.26 6.84 40.69
N LYS A 113 -8.26 7.53 41.23
CA LYS A 113 -7.96 8.93 40.95
C LYS A 113 -6.85 9.06 39.91
N GLY A 114 -7.07 9.88 38.88
CA GLY A 114 -6.09 10.15 37.83
C GLY A 114 -6.24 11.52 37.17
N VAL A 115 -5.26 11.89 36.36
CA VAL A 115 -5.23 13.19 35.64
C VAL A 115 -5.76 13.09 34.21
N ILE A 116 -5.66 11.90 33.63
CA ILE A 116 -6.20 11.55 32.30
C ILE A 116 -7.08 10.33 32.50
N LEU A 117 -8.28 10.35 31.91
CA LEU A 117 -9.21 9.23 31.85
C LEU A 117 -9.60 8.99 30.40
N GLN A 118 -9.26 7.82 29.89
CA GLN A 118 -9.69 7.31 28.59
C GLN A 118 -10.71 6.20 28.82
N ARG A 119 -11.92 6.37 28.30
CA ARG A 119 -12.93 5.33 28.27
C ARG A 119 -13.15 4.88 26.84
N THR A 120 -13.04 3.58 26.63
CA THR A 120 -13.19 2.91 25.35
C THR A 120 -14.34 1.93 25.49
N GLN A 121 -15.40 2.07 24.70
CA GLN A 121 -16.43 1.04 24.59
C GLN A 121 -16.31 0.40 23.22
N THR A 122 -16.10 -0.90 23.21
CA THR A 122 -15.92 -1.67 21.97
C THR A 122 -17.02 -2.72 21.88
N CYS A 123 -17.81 -2.67 20.81
CA CYS A 123 -18.79 -3.72 20.55
C CYS A 123 -18.10 -4.87 19.84
N ILE A 124 -18.12 -6.05 20.47
CA ILE A 124 -17.54 -7.28 19.93
C ILE A 124 -18.63 -8.00 19.15
N TYR A 125 -18.34 -8.27 17.88
CA TYR A 125 -19.19 -9.06 17.00
C TYR A 125 -18.63 -10.47 16.86
N ASN A 126 -19.51 -11.47 16.79
CA ASN A 126 -19.12 -12.82 16.38
C ASN A 126 -19.43 -13.04 14.91
N GLU A 127 -18.62 -13.89 14.30
CA GLU A 127 -18.93 -14.53 13.03
C GLU A 127 -19.22 -16.02 13.30
N TRP A 128 -20.38 -16.51 12.85
CA TRP A 128 -20.61 -17.95 12.83
C TRP A 128 -19.89 -18.57 11.63
N LYS A 129 -18.96 -19.48 11.88
CA LYS A 129 -18.40 -20.36 10.83
C LYS A 129 -19.46 -21.39 10.49
N GLY A 130 -20.21 -21.15 9.42
CA GLY A 130 -21.32 -22.01 8.99
C GLY A 130 -20.90 -23.46 8.71
N LEU A 131 -21.90 -24.34 8.68
CA LEU A 131 -21.78 -25.79 8.47
C LEU A 131 -21.21 -26.18 7.08
N PHE A 132 -21.26 -25.26 6.10
CA PHE A 132 -20.69 -25.41 4.75
C PHE A 132 -19.65 -24.32 4.55
N GLY A 133 -18.37 -24.62 4.81
CA GLY A 133 -17.27 -23.66 4.91
C GLY A 133 -16.83 -22.95 3.61
N TRP A 134 -17.75 -22.49 2.76
CA TRP A 134 -17.44 -22.02 1.40
C TRP A 134 -17.92 -20.60 1.03
N THR A 135 -18.46 -19.76 1.93
CA THR A 135 -18.90 -18.38 1.53
C THR A 135 -18.45 -17.21 2.42
N SER A 136 -17.63 -17.43 3.44
CA SER A 136 -17.26 -16.36 4.40
C SER A 136 -15.89 -15.70 4.15
N ASP A 137 -14.95 -16.40 3.49
CA ASP A 137 -13.53 -16.01 3.53
C ASP A 137 -13.17 -14.74 2.73
N LEU A 138 -13.85 -14.47 1.61
CA LEU A 138 -13.53 -13.27 0.81
C LEU A 138 -14.01 -11.97 1.47
N ARG A 139 -15.09 -12.01 2.26
CA ARG A 139 -15.54 -10.86 3.06
C ARG A 139 -14.72 -10.68 4.32
N ALA A 140 -14.33 -11.75 5.01
CA ALA A 140 -13.50 -11.68 6.22
C ALA A 140 -12.12 -11.03 5.98
N ILE A 141 -11.56 -11.13 4.77
CA ILE A 141 -10.26 -10.53 4.42
C ILE A 141 -10.36 -9.01 4.17
N PHE A 142 -11.45 -8.54 3.58
CA PHE A 142 -11.66 -7.10 3.31
C PHE A 142 -12.41 -6.36 4.44
N ALA A 143 -13.27 -7.06 5.21
CA ALA A 143 -14.16 -6.47 6.20
C ALA A 143 -13.60 -6.43 7.62
N ARG A 144 -12.52 -7.19 7.95
CA ARG A 144 -11.95 -7.23 9.31
C ARG A 144 -11.49 -5.88 9.88
N SER A 145 -11.26 -4.86 9.04
CA SER A 145 -10.90 -3.52 9.51
C SER A 145 -12.10 -2.57 9.64
N TRP A 146 -13.26 -2.94 9.10
CA TRP A 146 -14.43 -2.07 9.05
C TRP A 146 -15.51 -2.63 9.97
N ARG A 147 -15.67 -1.94 11.12
CA ARG A 147 -16.84 -1.95 12.03
C ARG A 147 -16.72 -2.73 13.33
N GLN A 148 -15.57 -2.64 13.98
CA GLN A 148 -15.59 -2.53 15.44
C GLN A 148 -16.04 -1.10 15.77
N GLN A 149 -17.28 -0.92 16.22
CA GLN A 149 -17.74 0.40 16.65
C GLN A 149 -17.09 0.72 17.98
N GLU A 150 -16.00 1.49 17.93
CA GLU A 150 -15.28 1.96 19.09
C GLU A 150 -15.74 3.39 19.42
N SER A 151 -16.42 3.57 20.55
CA SER A 151 -16.61 4.90 21.11
C SER A 151 -15.46 5.17 22.08
N THR A 152 -14.58 6.10 21.71
CA THR A 152 -13.46 6.51 22.56
C THR A 152 -13.75 7.90 23.10
N SER A 153 -13.71 8.05 24.42
CA SER A 153 -13.85 9.34 25.09
C SER A 153 -12.64 9.59 25.96
N LEU A 154 -12.07 10.78 25.84
CA LEU A 154 -10.82 11.16 26.49
C LEU A 154 -11.07 12.44 27.30
N ARG A 155 -10.96 12.34 28.62
CA ARG A 155 -11.03 13.48 29.53
C ARG A 155 -9.66 13.73 30.13
N LYS A 156 -9.27 15.00 30.18
CA LYS A 156 -7.97 15.45 30.68
C LYS A 156 -8.18 16.61 31.63
N VAL A 157 -7.37 16.65 32.67
CA VAL A 157 -7.27 17.79 33.61
C VAL A 157 -5.82 18.28 33.57
N PRO A 158 -5.57 19.59 33.69
CA PRO A 158 -4.20 20.10 33.80
C PRO A 158 -3.46 19.46 34.97
N PHE A 159 -2.26 18.96 34.67
CA PHE A 159 -1.42 18.26 35.64
C PHE A 159 0.03 18.69 35.49
N VAL A 160 0.80 18.38 36.52
CA VAL A 160 2.18 18.81 36.66
C VAL A 160 3.08 17.61 36.95
N LEU A 161 4.36 17.73 36.59
CA LEU A 161 5.41 16.83 37.03
C LEU A 161 6.20 17.44 38.16
N ILE A 162 6.41 16.63 39.18
CA ILE A 162 7.21 16.96 40.36
C ILE A 162 8.44 16.03 40.36
N ASP A 163 9.56 16.48 40.91
CA ASP A 163 10.77 15.68 40.98
C ASP A 163 10.58 14.33 41.70
N VAL A 164 11.29 13.29 41.26
CA VAL A 164 11.12 11.92 41.77
C VAL A 164 11.68 11.83 43.18
N GLY A 165 10.85 11.43 44.16
CA GLY A 165 11.28 11.20 45.54
C GLY A 165 11.41 12.45 46.42
N ARG A 166 11.12 13.64 45.92
CA ARG A 166 11.14 14.89 46.70
C ARG A 166 9.71 15.40 46.92
N ARG A 167 9.18 15.23 48.14
CA ARG A 167 8.06 16.03 48.65
C ARG A 167 8.55 16.77 49.89
N PRO A 168 8.33 18.09 50.03
CA PRO A 168 7.57 18.99 49.15
C PRO A 168 8.52 19.84 48.28
N SER A 169 8.63 19.55 46.97
CA SER A 169 9.30 20.47 46.05
C SER A 169 8.32 21.55 45.58
N THR A 170 8.72 22.81 45.73
CA THR A 170 8.01 23.99 45.21
C THR A 170 8.14 24.13 43.69
N GLU A 171 8.94 23.27 43.07
CA GLU A 171 9.24 23.30 41.64
C GLU A 171 8.48 22.19 40.92
N TYR A 172 7.71 22.62 39.93
CA TYR A 172 6.90 21.76 39.11
C TYR A 172 6.98 22.19 37.65
N VAL A 173 6.73 21.24 36.75
CA VAL A 173 6.64 21.49 35.31
C VAL A 173 5.22 21.22 34.85
N VAL A 174 4.64 22.16 34.12
CA VAL A 174 3.30 22.00 33.55
C VAL A 174 3.42 21.25 32.23
N ILE A 175 2.64 20.17 32.08
CA ILE A 175 2.57 19.45 30.80
C ILE A 175 1.44 20.02 29.97
N ASN A 176 1.78 20.59 28.81
CA ASN A 176 0.80 21.01 27.82
C ASN A 176 0.54 19.88 26.81
N MET A 177 -0.66 19.31 26.88
CA MET A 177 -1.10 18.20 26.03
C MET A 177 -1.72 18.64 24.70
N ASP A 178 -1.81 19.95 24.43
CA ASP A 178 -2.51 20.48 23.26
C ASP A 178 -1.81 20.07 21.95
N GLY A 179 -2.59 19.60 20.97
CA GLY A 179 -2.07 19.14 19.68
C GLY A 179 -1.33 17.78 19.71
N SER A 180 -1.17 17.15 20.86
CA SER A 180 -0.50 15.83 20.96
C SER A 180 -1.42 14.67 20.55
N ARG A 181 -0.94 13.81 19.65
CA ARG A 181 -1.58 12.54 19.24
C ARG A 181 -0.74 11.31 19.60
N HIS A 182 0.25 11.48 20.46
CA HIS A 182 1.17 10.43 20.86
C HIS A 182 0.49 9.41 21.79
N PRO A 183 0.93 8.14 21.78
CA PRO A 183 0.45 7.14 22.73
C PRO A 183 0.78 7.60 24.16
N LEU A 184 -0.18 7.43 25.07
CA LEU A 184 -0.06 7.83 26.46
C LEU A 184 0.11 6.59 27.36
N PRO A 185 0.90 6.68 28.44
CA PRO A 185 1.15 5.57 29.35
C PRO A 185 0.00 5.41 30.36
N LEU A 186 -1.17 5.04 29.85
CA LEU A 186 -2.37 4.85 30.67
C LEU A 186 -2.41 3.44 31.26
N THR A 187 -2.75 3.33 32.54
CA THR A 187 -2.98 2.06 33.23
C THR A 187 -4.45 1.68 33.11
N THR A 188 -4.72 0.45 32.70
CA THR A 188 -6.07 -0.12 32.71
C THR A 188 -6.53 -0.32 34.14
N VAL A 189 -7.65 0.29 34.47
CA VAL A 189 -8.21 0.27 35.83
C VAL A 189 -9.57 -0.42 35.88
N TYR A 190 -10.30 -0.39 34.77
CA TYR A 190 -11.53 -1.15 34.61
C TYR A 190 -11.53 -1.85 33.27
N HIS A 191 -11.87 -3.13 33.28
CA HIS A 191 -12.00 -3.94 32.07
C HIS A 191 -13.11 -4.97 32.30
N LYS A 192 -14.31 -4.69 31.77
CA LYS A 192 -15.46 -5.59 31.93
C LYS A 192 -16.18 -5.81 30.60
N LEU A 193 -16.35 -7.08 30.25
CA LEU A 193 -17.19 -7.52 29.14
C LEU A 193 -18.62 -7.67 29.65
N GLN A 194 -19.54 -6.89 29.11
CA GLN A 194 -20.97 -7.03 29.33
C GLN A 194 -21.58 -7.81 28.16
N PRO A 195 -22.07 -9.05 28.38
CA PRO A 195 -22.72 -9.80 27.33
C PRO A 195 -24.03 -9.11 26.92
N ILE A 196 -24.30 -9.05 25.62
CA ILE A 196 -25.58 -8.58 25.10
C ILE A 196 -26.50 -9.79 25.00
N ASN A 197 -27.69 -9.69 25.59
CA ASN A 197 -28.65 -10.78 25.55
C ASN A 197 -29.03 -11.09 24.09
N ALA A 198 -28.75 -12.32 23.68
CA ALA A 198 -29.15 -12.84 22.38
C ALA A 198 -30.68 -12.93 22.32
N SER A 199 -31.29 -12.20 21.40
CA SER A 199 -32.72 -12.36 21.11
C SER A 199 -32.92 -13.57 20.18
N PRO A 200 -34.12 -14.17 20.08
CA PRO A 200 -34.38 -15.25 19.14
C PRO A 200 -34.02 -14.89 17.68
N TYR A 201 -34.08 -13.60 17.34
CA TYR A 201 -33.67 -13.07 16.04
C TYR A 201 -32.16 -13.17 15.79
N THR A 202 -31.30 -13.11 16.82
CA THR A 202 -29.84 -13.24 16.65
C THR A 202 -29.45 -14.65 16.21
N PHE A 203 -30.23 -15.67 16.57
CA PHE A 203 -30.03 -17.04 16.05
C PHE A 203 -30.30 -17.12 14.55
N LEU A 204 -31.39 -16.50 14.07
CA LEU A 204 -31.68 -16.42 12.64
C LEU A 204 -30.60 -15.62 11.91
N GLN A 205 -30.17 -14.50 12.47
CA GLN A 205 -29.08 -13.69 11.92
C GLN A 205 -27.76 -14.47 11.82
N ALA A 206 -27.42 -15.26 12.84
CA ALA A 206 -26.28 -16.17 12.83
C ALA A 206 -26.43 -17.25 11.75
N LEU A 207 -27.62 -17.83 11.58
CA LEU A 207 -27.89 -18.88 10.58
C LEU A 207 -27.71 -18.37 9.14
N PHE A 208 -28.06 -17.11 8.87
CA PHE A 208 -27.86 -16.44 7.58
C PHE A 208 -26.46 -15.82 7.41
N GLY A 209 -25.50 -16.18 8.28
CA GLY A 209 -24.11 -15.75 8.17
C GLY A 209 -23.89 -14.25 8.39
N HIS A 210 -24.80 -13.58 9.08
CA HIS A 210 -24.63 -12.16 9.44
C HIS A 210 -23.91 -12.03 10.79
N GLU A 211 -23.03 -11.04 10.88
CA GLU A 211 -22.38 -10.65 12.13
C GLU A 211 -23.44 -10.26 13.17
N TYR A 212 -23.28 -10.74 14.41
CA TYR A 212 -24.14 -10.38 15.53
C TYR A 212 -23.30 -9.92 16.72
N PRO A 213 -23.76 -8.90 17.47
CA PRO A 213 -23.03 -8.40 18.63
C PRO A 213 -23.13 -9.41 19.78
N VAL A 214 -21.99 -9.77 20.36
CA VAL A 214 -21.87 -10.72 21.48
C VAL A 214 -21.82 -9.98 22.81
N GLY A 215 -21.14 -8.85 22.82
CA GLY A 215 -20.89 -8.13 24.05
C GLY A 215 -20.35 -6.73 23.82
N LEU A 216 -20.56 -5.89 24.81
CA LEU A 216 -19.94 -4.59 24.93
C LEU A 216 -18.77 -4.71 25.90
N LEU A 217 -17.56 -4.46 25.42
CA LEU A 217 -16.38 -4.40 26.26
C LEU A 217 -16.12 -2.95 26.65
N ASP A 218 -16.32 -2.66 27.94
CA ASP A 218 -16.03 -1.37 28.56
C ASP A 218 -14.63 -1.43 29.19
N GLU A 219 -13.73 -0.61 28.67
CA GLU A 219 -12.36 -0.45 29.14
C GLU A 219 -12.13 1.00 29.61
N GLU A 220 -11.72 1.20 30.87
CA GLU A 220 -11.27 2.49 31.38
C GLU A 220 -9.77 2.44 31.69
N LYS A 221 -9.02 3.39 31.11
CA LYS A 221 -7.60 3.61 31.38
C LYS A 221 -7.40 4.98 31.99
N ILE A 222 -6.57 5.06 33.03
CA ILE A 222 -6.21 6.33 33.66
C ILE A 222 -4.71 6.56 33.69
N LEU A 223 -4.30 7.82 33.80
CA LEU A 223 -2.96 8.18 34.28
C LEU A 223 -3.06 8.48 35.79
N PRO A 224 -2.64 7.57 36.68
CA PRO A 224 -2.83 7.72 38.11
C PRO A 224 -1.87 8.77 38.70
N LEU A 225 -2.28 9.34 39.83
CA LEU A 225 -1.44 10.26 40.61
C LEU A 225 -0.27 9.50 41.27
N GLY A 226 0.89 10.13 41.38
CA GLY A 226 2.10 9.55 41.97
C GLY A 226 2.82 8.53 41.08
N LYS A 227 2.37 8.32 39.85
CA LYS A 227 3.08 7.48 38.87
C LYS A 227 4.30 8.23 38.33
N ASP A 228 5.43 7.54 38.27
CA ASP A 228 6.63 8.05 37.61
C ASP A 228 6.47 7.97 36.10
N ILE A 229 6.61 9.10 35.42
CA ILE A 229 6.61 9.16 33.97
C ILE A 229 7.75 10.03 33.45
N THR A 230 8.18 9.73 32.23
CA THR A 230 9.15 10.53 31.48
C THR A 230 8.41 11.36 30.44
N ALA A 231 8.56 12.68 30.50
CA ALA A 231 8.11 13.62 29.49
C ALA A 231 9.26 13.98 28.53
N VAL A 232 8.97 13.95 27.24
CA VAL A 232 9.91 14.29 26.16
C VAL A 232 9.26 15.33 25.27
N GLY A 233 9.83 16.52 25.18
CA GLY A 233 9.19 17.59 24.43
C GLY A 233 10.01 18.86 24.33
N LEU A 234 9.41 19.85 23.67
CA LEU A 234 9.93 21.21 23.60
C LEU A 234 9.61 21.90 24.91
N CYS A 235 10.61 22.46 25.57
CA CYS A 235 10.37 23.25 26.76
C CYS A 235 10.25 24.73 26.42
N SER A 236 9.25 25.40 26.99
CA SER A 236 9.03 26.84 26.91
C SER A 236 8.75 27.40 28.29
N LEU A 237 9.31 28.57 28.60
CA LEU A 237 8.99 29.29 29.83
C LEU A 237 7.79 30.20 29.58
N ASN A 238 6.71 30.02 30.34
CA ASN A 238 5.52 30.87 30.26
C ASN A 238 5.25 31.47 31.64
N ASN A 239 5.32 32.80 31.77
CA ASN A 239 5.12 33.52 33.03
C ASN A 239 5.99 33.00 34.21
N GLY A 240 7.23 32.57 33.94
CA GLY A 240 8.14 32.02 34.94
C GLY A 240 7.89 30.55 35.32
N ILE A 241 6.90 29.89 34.71
CA ILE A 241 6.60 28.46 34.88
C ILE A 241 7.09 27.71 33.66
N ALA A 242 7.80 26.59 33.88
CA ALA A 242 8.24 25.72 32.80
C ALA A 242 7.05 24.92 32.24
N GLU A 243 6.83 25.03 30.94
CA GLU A 243 5.85 24.24 30.19
C GLU A 243 6.56 23.30 29.22
N ILE A 244 6.13 22.03 29.16
CA ILE A 244 6.61 21.07 28.15
C ILE A 244 5.50 20.80 27.15
N LYS A 245 5.81 21.01 25.86
CA LYS A 245 4.94 20.78 24.71
C LYS A 245 5.40 19.58 23.89
N SER A 246 4.46 18.91 23.26
CA SER A 246 4.74 17.74 22.41
C SER A 246 5.46 18.14 21.12
N CYS A 247 6.48 17.38 20.72
CA CYS A 247 7.20 17.54 19.46
C CYS A 247 6.71 16.52 18.42
N LYS A 248 6.42 16.95 17.19
CA LYS A 248 5.92 16.07 16.11
C LYS A 248 6.98 15.11 15.55
N ASP A 249 8.26 15.44 15.74
CA ASP A 249 9.38 14.63 15.23
C ASP A 249 9.73 13.44 16.12
N LEU A 250 9.16 13.38 17.34
CA LEU A 250 9.47 12.38 18.34
C LEU A 250 8.25 11.46 18.54
N PRO A 251 8.43 10.13 18.55
CA PRO A 251 7.30 9.20 18.69
C PRO A 251 6.75 9.11 20.12
N TYR A 252 7.47 9.63 21.11
CA TYR A 252 7.06 9.64 22.52
C TYR A 252 6.87 11.07 22.99
N PHE A 253 5.79 11.30 23.73
CA PHE A 253 5.58 12.54 24.47
C PHE A 253 5.61 12.27 25.97
N LEU A 254 4.77 11.34 26.43
CA LEU A 254 4.78 10.79 27.78
C LEU A 254 5.03 9.29 27.67
N SER A 255 5.93 8.76 28.49
CA SER A 255 6.25 7.32 28.50
C SER A 255 6.60 6.86 29.90
N ASP A 256 6.31 5.60 30.20
CA ASP A 256 6.77 4.93 31.44
C ASP A 256 8.25 4.53 31.35
N LEU A 257 8.84 4.60 30.15
CA LEU A 257 10.21 4.17 29.89
C LEU A 257 11.23 5.23 30.34
N SER A 258 12.39 4.78 30.81
CA SER A 258 13.54 5.67 31.04
C SER A 258 14.17 6.11 29.71
N LYS A 259 15.03 7.14 29.74
CA LYS A 259 15.77 7.60 28.56
C LYS A 259 16.53 6.46 27.87
N ASP A 260 17.24 5.64 28.64
CA ASP A 260 18.03 4.54 28.09
C ASP A 260 17.15 3.45 27.48
N GLN A 261 16.03 3.13 28.13
CA GLN A 261 15.05 2.17 27.60
C GLN A 261 14.42 2.67 26.31
N MET A 262 14.08 3.98 26.22
CA MET A 262 13.57 4.58 24.98
C MET A 262 14.60 4.54 23.85
N ILE A 263 15.87 4.79 24.15
CA ILE A 263 16.96 4.70 23.16
C ILE A 263 17.13 3.25 22.70
N LEU A 264 17.07 2.28 23.60
CA LEU A 264 17.16 0.86 23.27
C LEU A 264 16.00 0.43 22.37
N ASP A 265 14.75 0.74 22.74
CA ASP A 265 13.55 0.42 21.95
C ASP A 265 13.63 1.02 20.54
N LEU A 266 13.98 2.31 20.43
CA LEU A 266 14.19 2.95 19.14
C LEU A 266 15.34 2.31 18.37
N SER A 267 16.44 1.94 19.01
CA SER A 267 17.58 1.33 18.31
C SER A 267 17.22 -0.04 17.72
N ILE A 268 16.43 -0.84 18.44
CA ILE A 268 15.93 -2.14 17.99
C ILE A 268 14.98 -1.93 16.80
N LYS A 269 14.00 -1.02 16.95
CA LYS A 269 13.04 -0.70 15.88
C LYS A 269 13.73 -0.18 14.63
N THR A 270 14.77 0.65 14.79
CA THR A 270 15.56 1.20 13.67
C THR A 270 16.34 0.08 12.96
N LYS A 271 16.95 -0.85 13.71
CA LYS A 271 17.63 -2.03 13.13
C LYS A 271 16.66 -2.94 12.37
N ILE A 272 15.48 -3.20 12.93
CA ILE A 272 14.44 -4.02 12.29
C ILE A 272 13.97 -3.35 10.98
N LEU A 273 13.69 -2.05 11.00
CA LEU A 273 13.29 -1.31 9.80
C LEU A 273 14.38 -1.28 8.74
N PHE A 274 15.65 -1.16 9.14
CA PHE A 274 16.79 -1.18 8.23
C PHE A 274 16.92 -2.53 7.50
N TRP A 275 17.03 -3.63 8.25
CA TRP A 275 17.19 -4.96 7.65
C TRP A 275 15.93 -5.43 6.93
N GLY A 276 14.75 -5.11 7.46
CA GLY A 276 13.47 -5.38 6.78
C GLY A 276 13.33 -4.61 5.46
N GLY A 277 13.77 -3.36 5.41
CA GLY A 277 13.81 -2.56 4.18
C GLY A 277 14.75 -3.15 3.13
N ILE A 278 15.95 -3.57 3.53
CA ILE A 278 16.92 -4.24 2.63
C ILE A 278 16.34 -5.54 2.08
N ALA A 279 15.76 -6.39 2.93
CA ALA A 279 15.19 -7.67 2.52
C ALA A 279 14.02 -7.52 1.55
N LEU A 280 13.11 -6.57 1.80
CA LEU A 280 11.98 -6.29 0.90
C LEU A 280 12.45 -5.66 -0.41
N GLY A 281 13.46 -4.78 -0.35
CA GLY A 281 14.05 -4.15 -1.53
C GLY A 281 14.74 -5.16 -2.44
N SER A 282 15.57 -6.05 -1.89
CA SER A 282 16.25 -7.09 -2.69
C SER A 282 15.25 -8.07 -3.32
N MET A 283 14.21 -8.47 -2.59
CA MET A 283 13.15 -9.34 -3.10
C MET A 283 12.37 -8.66 -4.25
N SER A 284 12.06 -7.38 -4.13
CA SER A 284 11.41 -6.60 -5.19
C SER A 284 12.26 -6.51 -6.45
N VAL A 285 13.56 -6.20 -6.33
CA VAL A 285 14.49 -6.13 -7.46
C VAL A 285 14.61 -7.47 -8.17
N GLY A 286 14.69 -8.57 -7.41
CA GLY A 286 14.73 -9.93 -7.99
C GLY A 286 13.48 -10.27 -8.80
N ILE A 287 12.29 -9.98 -8.27
CA ILE A 287 11.02 -10.29 -8.93
C ILE A 287 10.82 -9.41 -10.19
N LEU A 288 11.08 -8.10 -10.10
CA LEU A 288 10.97 -7.19 -11.24
C LEU A 288 12.00 -7.52 -12.32
N GLY A 289 13.25 -7.81 -11.93
CA GLY A 289 14.30 -8.23 -12.85
C GLY A 289 13.92 -9.51 -13.61
N TYR A 290 13.39 -10.52 -12.90
CA TYR A 290 12.90 -11.74 -13.52
C TYR A 290 11.72 -11.49 -14.49
N ALA A 291 10.76 -10.65 -14.11
CA ALA A 291 9.63 -10.30 -14.96
C ALA A 291 10.08 -9.59 -16.25
N VAL A 292 11.04 -8.66 -16.15
CA VAL A 292 11.62 -7.95 -17.30
C VAL A 292 12.33 -8.92 -18.24
N VAL A 293 13.19 -9.81 -17.72
CA VAL A 293 13.90 -10.82 -18.54
C VAL A 293 12.92 -11.77 -19.24
N ARG A 294 11.90 -12.25 -18.52
CA ARG A 294 10.87 -13.13 -19.08
C ARG A 294 10.09 -12.44 -20.21
N ASN A 295 9.70 -11.19 -20.03
CA ASN A 295 8.98 -10.43 -21.04
C ASN A 295 9.88 -10.10 -22.25
N TRP A 296 11.16 -9.80 -22.01
CA TRP A 296 12.15 -9.58 -23.07
C TRP A 296 12.35 -10.83 -23.94
N ASN A 297 12.45 -12.01 -23.31
CA ASN A 297 12.58 -13.27 -24.04
C ASN A 297 11.34 -13.57 -24.90
N LYS A 298 10.13 -13.33 -24.38
CA LYS A 298 8.88 -13.44 -25.16
C LYS A 298 8.87 -12.47 -26.34
N TRP A 299 9.26 -11.22 -26.12
CA TRP A 299 9.31 -10.20 -27.16
C TRP A 299 10.34 -10.53 -28.24
N LYS A 300 11.51 -11.06 -27.85
CA LYS A 300 12.55 -11.52 -28.78
C LYS A 300 12.04 -12.68 -29.66
N GLN A 301 11.33 -13.65 -29.09
CA GLN A 301 10.71 -14.75 -29.83
C GLN A 301 9.66 -14.24 -30.83
N TRP A 302 8.78 -13.33 -30.40
CA TRP A 302 7.77 -12.73 -31.27
C TRP A 302 8.38 -11.91 -32.42
N LYS A 303 9.47 -11.17 -32.15
CA LYS A 303 10.20 -10.42 -33.17
C LYS A 303 10.84 -11.35 -34.20
N LEU A 304 11.45 -12.45 -33.77
CA LEU A 304 12.04 -13.45 -34.66
C LEU A 304 10.98 -14.13 -35.53
N GLN A 305 9.84 -14.52 -34.93
CA GLN A 305 8.70 -15.09 -35.67
C GLN A 305 8.16 -14.13 -36.72
N ARG A 306 8.03 -12.83 -36.40
CA ARG A 306 7.60 -11.81 -37.36
C ARG A 306 8.56 -11.66 -38.53
N GLN A 307 9.87 -11.69 -38.28
CA GLN A 307 10.87 -11.64 -39.35
C GLN A 307 10.78 -12.87 -40.26
N LEU A 308 10.63 -14.07 -39.68
CA LEU A 308 10.41 -15.29 -40.46
C LEU A 308 9.12 -15.26 -41.27
N GLN A 309 8.03 -14.70 -40.72
CA GLN A 309 6.76 -14.56 -41.44
C GLN A 309 6.86 -13.58 -42.61
N GLN A 310 7.53 -12.44 -42.42
CA GLN A 310 7.81 -11.49 -43.51
C GLN A 310 8.70 -12.09 -44.59
N GLN A 311 9.73 -12.85 -44.20
CA GLN A 311 10.58 -13.55 -45.16
C GLN A 311 9.78 -14.62 -45.92
N ARG A 312 8.90 -15.36 -45.24
CA ARG A 312 8.04 -16.38 -45.87
C ARG A 312 7.00 -15.77 -46.82
N GLN A 313 6.47 -14.59 -46.50
CA GLN A 313 5.59 -13.84 -47.40
C GLN A 313 6.36 -13.26 -48.60
N ALA A 314 7.54 -12.70 -48.39
CA ALA A 314 8.39 -12.21 -49.48
C ALA A 314 8.83 -13.35 -50.43
N VAL A 315 9.14 -14.54 -49.91
CA VAL A 315 9.43 -15.72 -50.74
C VAL A 315 8.17 -16.22 -51.47
N SER A 316 6.98 -16.12 -50.87
CA SER A 316 5.72 -16.46 -51.53
C SER A 316 5.31 -15.48 -52.64
N ASP A 317 5.61 -14.19 -52.50
CA ASP A 317 5.37 -13.18 -53.54
C ASP A 317 6.43 -13.22 -54.65
N VAL A 318 7.60 -13.80 -54.37
CA VAL A 318 8.72 -13.96 -55.30
C VAL A 318 8.79 -15.38 -55.86
N GLU A 319 7.81 -16.25 -55.61
CA GLU A 319 7.58 -17.42 -56.46
C GLU A 319 7.01 -16.88 -57.79
N PRO A 320 7.84 -16.63 -58.81
CA PRO A 320 7.35 -16.16 -60.07
C PRO A 320 6.62 -17.36 -60.67
N GLN A 321 5.65 -17.08 -61.51
CA GLN A 321 5.08 -18.07 -62.40
C GLN A 321 6.22 -18.80 -63.12
N VAL A 322 6.56 -19.99 -62.65
CA VAL A 322 7.65 -20.80 -63.20
C VAL A 322 7.28 -21.15 -64.63
N ASP A 323 8.18 -20.74 -65.52
CA ASP A 323 8.36 -21.13 -66.91
C ASP A 323 7.13 -21.15 -67.83
N ASP A 324 6.99 -20.04 -68.54
CA ASP A 324 6.85 -20.13 -69.99
C ASP A 324 8.06 -19.42 -70.59
N GLU A 325 9.17 -20.16 -70.61
CA GLU A 325 10.37 -19.85 -71.37
C GLU A 325 9.98 -19.47 -72.80
N ILE A 326 10.79 -18.60 -73.39
CA ILE A 326 10.76 -18.28 -74.82
C ILE A 326 11.22 -19.54 -75.56
N GLU A 327 10.37 -20.56 -75.59
CA GLU A 327 10.49 -21.65 -76.56
C GLU A 327 10.32 -21.02 -77.95
N ASP A 328 11.04 -21.57 -78.93
CA ASP A 328 10.88 -21.25 -80.35
C ASP A 328 9.52 -21.78 -80.83
N VAL A 329 8.45 -21.12 -80.38
CA VAL A 329 7.07 -21.49 -80.64
C VAL A 329 6.77 -21.12 -82.09
N PRO A 330 6.39 -22.08 -82.96
CA PRO A 330 6.05 -21.79 -84.34
C PRO A 330 4.97 -20.70 -84.41
N ASP A 331 5.07 -19.77 -85.36
CA ASP A 331 4.17 -18.60 -85.50
C ASP A 331 2.67 -18.96 -85.41
N GLY A 332 2.28 -20.15 -85.85
CA GLY A 332 0.91 -20.68 -85.77
C GLY A 332 0.36 -20.90 -84.34
N GLN A 333 1.21 -20.95 -83.32
CA GLN A 333 0.85 -21.25 -81.93
C GLN A 333 1.04 -20.06 -80.97
N LEU A 334 1.47 -18.90 -81.48
CA LEU A 334 1.68 -17.69 -80.70
C LEU A 334 0.37 -16.96 -80.39
N CYS A 335 0.27 -16.37 -79.20
CA CYS A 335 -0.85 -15.56 -78.74
C CYS A 335 -1.14 -14.42 -79.73
N VAL A 336 -2.40 -14.28 -80.14
CA VAL A 336 -2.82 -13.29 -81.14
C VAL A 336 -2.70 -11.83 -80.67
N ILE A 337 -2.49 -11.61 -79.36
CA ILE A 337 -2.37 -10.27 -78.76
C ILE A 337 -0.90 -9.87 -78.61
N CYS A 338 -0.11 -10.65 -77.88
CA CYS A 338 1.29 -10.29 -77.63
C CYS A 338 2.27 -10.79 -78.70
N LEU A 339 1.89 -11.80 -79.50
CA LEU A 339 2.74 -12.45 -80.51
C LEU A 339 4.10 -12.94 -79.97
N MET A 340 4.22 -13.13 -78.66
CA MET A 340 5.47 -13.49 -77.98
C MET A 340 5.40 -14.80 -77.19
N ARG A 341 4.19 -15.22 -76.79
CA ARG A 341 3.99 -16.37 -75.89
C ARG A 341 2.98 -17.35 -76.49
N ARG A 342 3.14 -18.64 -76.21
CA ARG A 342 2.23 -19.71 -76.68
C ARG A 342 0.79 -19.50 -76.19
N ARG A 343 -0.18 -19.87 -77.02
CA ARG A 343 -1.60 -19.89 -76.65
C ARG A 343 -1.82 -20.98 -75.61
N ARG A 344 -2.32 -20.62 -74.43
CA ARG A 344 -2.59 -21.57 -73.32
C ARG A 344 -3.94 -21.33 -72.64
N SER A 345 -4.75 -20.39 -73.12
CA SER A 345 -6.02 -20.02 -72.49
C SER A 345 -7.18 -20.13 -73.46
N VAL A 346 -8.23 -20.87 -73.06
CA VAL A 346 -9.49 -21.01 -73.80
C VAL A 346 -10.55 -20.11 -73.20
N PHE A 347 -11.24 -19.35 -74.05
CA PHE A 347 -12.36 -18.51 -73.64
C PHE A 347 -13.68 -19.27 -73.61
N ILE A 348 -14.47 -19.09 -72.55
CA ILE A 348 -15.79 -19.70 -72.36
C ILE A 348 -16.87 -18.65 -72.62
N PRO A 349 -17.93 -18.95 -73.41
CA PRO A 349 -18.30 -20.27 -73.94
C PRO A 349 -17.78 -20.58 -75.35
N CYS A 350 -17.06 -19.67 -76.00
CA CYS A 350 -16.75 -19.80 -77.43
C CYS A 350 -15.70 -20.87 -77.78
N GLY A 351 -14.93 -21.37 -76.81
CA GLY A 351 -13.97 -22.45 -76.98
C GLY A 351 -12.66 -22.07 -77.69
N HIS A 352 -12.41 -20.80 -78.00
CA HIS A 352 -11.24 -20.39 -78.76
C HIS A 352 -9.96 -20.34 -77.90
N LEU A 353 -8.95 -21.15 -78.26
CA LEU A 353 -7.58 -21.14 -77.72
C LEU A 353 -6.72 -20.12 -78.47
N VAL A 354 -6.71 -18.86 -78.04
CA VAL A 354 -6.11 -17.75 -78.82
C VAL A 354 -5.13 -16.87 -78.05
N CYS A 355 -5.15 -16.92 -76.72
CA CYS A 355 -4.32 -16.07 -75.86
C CYS A 355 -3.37 -16.88 -74.97
N CYS A 356 -2.26 -16.26 -74.56
CA CYS A 356 -1.47 -16.72 -73.42
C CYS A 356 -2.15 -16.30 -72.11
N GLN A 357 -1.73 -16.88 -70.98
CA GLN A 357 -2.39 -16.66 -69.69
C GLN A 357 -2.46 -15.18 -69.28
N GLY A 358 -1.37 -14.42 -69.47
CA GLY A 358 -1.35 -13.00 -69.13
C GLY A 358 -2.29 -12.15 -70.00
N CYS A 359 -2.35 -12.42 -71.30
CA CYS A 359 -3.24 -11.72 -72.22
C CYS A 359 -4.71 -12.09 -71.99
N ALA A 360 -5.01 -13.35 -71.66
CA ALA A 360 -6.37 -13.79 -71.37
C ALA A 360 -6.95 -13.09 -70.13
N ILE A 361 -6.17 -12.99 -69.04
CA ILE A 361 -6.56 -12.24 -67.83
C ILE A 361 -6.78 -10.75 -68.16
N SER A 362 -6.00 -10.19 -69.08
CA SER A 362 -6.15 -8.78 -69.48
C SER A 362 -7.46 -8.55 -70.22
N VAL A 363 -7.83 -9.45 -71.15
CA VAL A 363 -9.11 -9.41 -71.88
C VAL A 363 -10.30 -9.60 -70.96
N GLU A 364 -10.22 -10.50 -69.98
CA GLU A 364 -11.27 -10.68 -68.96
C GLU A 364 -11.55 -9.44 -68.12
N ARG A 365 -10.54 -8.59 -67.91
CA ARG A 365 -10.64 -7.36 -67.11
C ARG A 365 -11.22 -6.18 -67.89
N GLU A 366 -11.46 -6.32 -69.20
CA GLU A 366 -12.09 -5.27 -70.00
C GLU A 366 -13.58 -5.10 -69.64
N VAL A 367 -14.12 -3.91 -69.85
CA VAL A 367 -15.52 -3.55 -69.50
C VAL A 367 -16.54 -4.41 -70.27
N ALA A 368 -16.18 -4.89 -71.46
CA ALA A 368 -16.99 -5.79 -72.29
C ALA A 368 -16.08 -6.85 -72.91
N PRO A 369 -15.74 -7.93 -72.18
CA PRO A 369 -14.73 -8.89 -72.59
C PRO A 369 -15.23 -9.71 -73.79
N LYS A 370 -14.53 -9.62 -74.92
CA LYS A 370 -14.90 -10.30 -76.17
C LYS A 370 -13.74 -11.13 -76.69
N CYS A 371 -14.06 -12.28 -77.27
CA CYS A 371 -13.06 -13.11 -77.93
C CYS A 371 -12.41 -12.34 -79.09
N PRO A 372 -11.07 -12.23 -79.16
CA PRO A 372 -10.38 -11.53 -80.23
C PRO A 372 -10.68 -12.07 -81.64
N VAL A 373 -11.11 -13.34 -81.74
CA VAL A 373 -11.37 -14.02 -83.02
C VAL A 373 -12.86 -13.97 -83.37
N CYS A 374 -13.75 -14.52 -82.53
CA CYS A 374 -15.17 -14.62 -82.86
C CYS A 374 -16.03 -13.47 -82.32
N ARG A 375 -15.46 -12.54 -81.55
CA ARG A 375 -16.12 -11.40 -80.89
C ARG A 375 -17.28 -11.77 -79.94
N GLN A 376 -17.47 -13.04 -79.64
CA GLN A 376 -18.42 -13.51 -78.64
C GLN A 376 -17.98 -13.06 -77.23
N GLU A 377 -18.95 -12.68 -76.41
CA GLU A 377 -18.71 -12.27 -75.02
C GLU A 377 -18.13 -13.41 -74.19
N ILE A 378 -17.07 -13.11 -73.45
CA ILE A 378 -16.32 -14.06 -72.64
C ILE A 378 -16.83 -13.98 -71.20
N ARG A 379 -17.11 -15.14 -70.58
CA ARG A 379 -17.43 -15.22 -69.15
C ARG A 379 -16.21 -15.45 -68.28
N ASN A 380 -15.30 -16.29 -68.75
CA ASN A 380 -14.05 -16.63 -68.07
C ASN A 380 -13.11 -17.31 -69.09
N SER A 381 -11.83 -17.44 -68.75
CA SER A 381 -10.84 -18.23 -69.45
C SER A 381 -10.28 -19.33 -68.55
N VAL A 382 -9.89 -20.43 -69.19
CA VAL A 382 -9.29 -21.58 -68.50
C VAL A 382 -7.92 -21.85 -69.11
N ARG A 383 -6.91 -22.01 -68.25
CA ARG A 383 -5.57 -22.43 -68.69
C ARG A 383 -5.59 -23.91 -69.04
N ILE A 384 -5.10 -24.24 -70.24
CA ILE A 384 -4.85 -25.60 -70.69
C ILE A 384 -3.38 -25.91 -70.45
N PHE A 385 -3.14 -27.10 -69.90
CA PHE A 385 -1.83 -27.70 -69.79
C PHE A 385 -1.75 -28.79 -70.85
N GLU A 386 -0.82 -28.65 -71.80
CA GLU A 386 -0.49 -29.73 -72.73
C GLU A 386 0.37 -30.76 -71.97
N SER A 387 0.08 -32.04 -72.17
CA SER A 387 0.78 -33.17 -71.54
C SER A 387 2.06 -33.55 -72.25
#